data_AF-A0A5C4P675-F1
#
_entry.id   AF-A0A5C4P675-F1
#
_cell.length_a   1.000
_cell.length_b   1.000
_cell.length_c   1.000
_cell.angle_alpha   90.00
_cell.angle_beta   90.00
_cell.angle_gamma   90.00
#
_symmetry.space_group_name_H-M   'P 1'
#
loop_
_entity.id
_entity.type
_entity.pdbx_description
1 polymer ?
#
loop_
_entity_poly.entity_id
_entity_poly.type
_entity_poly.pdbx_seq_one_letter_code
_entity_poly.pdbx_strand_id
1 'polypeptide(L)'
;MSVINPSGTILAANVERLTYVGTGAFTGYGNDSDNVITGGSGNDTLYGGAGADQFIGGVGYDGAGYLDSKEAVTINLKTGVHTGIAAGDTYTDIEVIRGSNFNDTFVGDGGGMDFDGGAGVDTVDYSGSTVAVNVNVRLGAGTPGTGGDAEGSILTGIEAVIGSAFNDVLSAGPYTIVTGVRLEGGSGDDIYSIGMGYTPTIIEQAGGGNDEVRVSVINPSGTILAANVERLTYV
;
A
#
# COMPACT_ATOMS: atom_id res chain seq x y z
N MET A 1 -10.16 -33.24 6.21
CA MET A 1 -11.04 -32.75 5.13
C MET A 1 -10.99 -31.24 5.19
N SER A 2 -10.57 -30.57 4.11
CA SER A 2 -10.78 -29.13 3.99
C SER A 2 -12.28 -28.91 3.76
N VAL A 3 -12.90 -28.05 4.55
CA VAL A 3 -14.34 -27.76 4.49
C VAL A 3 -14.52 -26.52 3.63
N ILE A 4 -15.28 -26.63 2.54
CA ILE A 4 -15.78 -25.44 1.82
C ILE A 4 -16.87 -24.85 2.71
N ASN A 5 -16.50 -23.88 3.54
CA ASN A 5 -17.46 -23.13 4.33
C ASN A 5 -17.89 -21.88 3.55
N PRO A 6 -19.14 -21.39 3.74
CA PRO A 6 -19.58 -20.08 3.26
C PRO A 6 -18.82 -18.90 3.88
N SER A 7 -17.83 -19.17 4.75
CA SER A 7 -16.91 -18.21 5.37
C SER A 7 -15.45 -18.37 4.86
N GLY A 8 -15.24 -19.15 3.80
CA GLY A 8 -13.92 -19.44 3.21
C GLY A 8 -13.47 -20.89 3.40
N THR A 9 -12.41 -21.28 2.69
CA THR A 9 -11.81 -22.63 2.74
C THR A 9 -10.46 -22.59 3.43
N ILE A 10 -10.25 -23.39 4.47
CA ILE A 10 -8.97 -23.47 5.22
C ILE A 10 -8.29 -24.81 4.93
N LEU A 11 -6.98 -24.80 4.66
CA LEU A 11 -6.20 -26.01 4.49
C LEU A 11 -5.99 -26.74 5.81
N ALA A 12 -6.12 -28.07 5.79
CA ALA A 12 -5.75 -28.90 6.94
C ALA A 12 -4.23 -29.05 7.00
N ALA A 13 -3.70 -29.46 8.16
CA ALA A 13 -2.27 -29.76 8.31
C ALA A 13 -1.78 -30.76 7.25
N ASN A 14 -0.60 -30.50 6.68
CA ASN A 14 0.03 -31.23 5.57
C ASN A 14 -0.71 -31.18 4.23
N VAL A 15 -1.55 -30.16 4.01
CA VAL A 15 -2.11 -29.86 2.70
C VAL A 15 -1.51 -28.53 2.25
N GLU A 16 -0.80 -28.55 1.14
CA GLU A 16 -0.06 -27.38 0.63
C GLU A 16 -0.66 -26.83 -0.67
N ARG A 17 -1.80 -27.37 -1.14
CA ARG A 17 -2.42 -26.93 -2.39
C ARG A 17 -3.91 -26.72 -2.24
N LEU A 18 -4.34 -25.48 -2.45
CA LEU A 18 -5.73 -25.05 -2.55
C LEU A 18 -5.98 -24.57 -3.99
N THR A 19 -6.96 -25.15 -4.66
CA THR A 19 -7.35 -24.73 -6.01
C THR A 19 -8.85 -24.59 -6.10
N TYR A 20 -9.31 -23.36 -6.31
CA TYR A 20 -10.70 -23.10 -6.68
C TYR A 20 -10.82 -23.02 -8.21
N VAL A 21 -11.85 -23.68 -8.75
CA VAL A 21 -12.13 -23.76 -10.20
C VAL A 21 -13.50 -23.18 -10.55
N GLY A 22 -14.14 -22.53 -9.58
CA GLY A 22 -15.40 -21.83 -9.80
C GLY A 22 -15.20 -20.47 -10.44
N THR A 23 -16.30 -19.77 -10.64
CA THR A 23 -16.34 -18.47 -11.34
C THR A 23 -16.87 -17.32 -10.48
N GLY A 24 -17.06 -17.56 -9.19
CA GLY A 24 -17.51 -16.56 -8.23
C GLY A 24 -16.41 -16.23 -7.25
N ALA A 25 -16.54 -15.09 -6.58
CA ALA A 25 -15.61 -14.66 -5.54
C ALA A 25 -15.37 -15.78 -4.50
N PHE A 26 -14.10 -16.02 -4.23
CA PHE A 26 -13.59 -17.04 -3.34
C PHE A 26 -12.76 -16.43 -2.22
N THR A 27 -12.84 -17.02 -1.03
CA THR A 27 -11.90 -16.72 0.06
C THR A 27 -11.15 -17.99 0.43
N GLY A 28 -9.85 -17.98 0.18
CA GLY A 28 -8.93 -19.09 0.45
C GLY A 28 -8.02 -18.79 1.61
N TYR A 29 -7.82 -19.77 2.49
CA TYR A 29 -6.89 -19.72 3.60
C TYR A 29 -5.96 -20.93 3.53
N GLY A 30 -4.66 -20.67 3.58
CA GLY A 30 -3.62 -21.66 3.75
C GLY A 30 -3.45 -22.09 5.22
N ASN A 31 -2.23 -22.46 5.56
CA ASN A 31 -1.76 -22.88 6.88
C ASN A 31 -0.29 -22.44 7.06
N ASP A 32 0.34 -22.77 8.19
CA ASP A 32 1.70 -22.32 8.52
C ASP A 32 2.83 -23.01 7.70
N SER A 33 2.53 -23.63 6.56
CA SER A 33 3.50 -24.26 5.65
C SER A 33 3.45 -23.59 4.29
N ASP A 34 4.49 -23.74 3.47
CA ASP A 34 4.52 -23.22 2.09
C ASP A 34 3.33 -23.75 1.27
N ASN A 35 2.40 -22.87 0.89
CA ASN A 35 1.17 -23.21 0.20
C ASN A 35 1.14 -22.66 -1.22
N VAL A 36 0.41 -23.35 -2.10
CA VAL A 36 0.00 -22.83 -3.42
C VAL A 36 -1.51 -22.66 -3.39
N ILE A 37 -1.96 -21.41 -3.54
CA ILE A 37 -3.36 -21.03 -3.46
C ILE A 37 -3.78 -20.43 -4.80
N THR A 38 -4.74 -21.06 -5.47
CA THR A 38 -5.31 -20.60 -6.75
C THR A 38 -6.76 -20.15 -6.57
N GLY A 39 -7.02 -18.88 -6.87
CA GLY A 39 -8.30 -18.18 -6.75
C GLY A 39 -9.30 -18.58 -7.82
N GLY A 40 -8.92 -18.63 -9.09
CA GLY A 40 -9.79 -19.09 -10.19
C GLY A 40 -10.35 -17.93 -11.00
N SER A 41 -11.68 -17.79 -11.09
CA SER A 41 -12.30 -16.57 -11.66
C SER A 41 -13.25 -15.97 -10.64
N GLY A 42 -13.33 -14.64 -10.62
CA GLY A 42 -14.03 -13.91 -9.57
C GLY A 42 -13.10 -12.86 -8.97
N ASN A 43 -13.57 -12.14 -7.95
CA ASN A 43 -12.69 -11.28 -7.17
C ASN A 43 -12.37 -12.03 -5.88
N ASP A 44 -11.19 -12.61 -5.82
CA ASP A 44 -10.81 -13.56 -4.79
C ASP A 44 -9.98 -12.89 -3.69
N THR A 45 -10.00 -13.48 -2.50
CA THR A 45 -9.19 -13.02 -1.37
C THR A 45 -8.47 -14.21 -0.78
N LEU A 46 -7.14 -14.15 -0.82
CA LEU A 46 -6.27 -15.27 -0.49
C LEU A 46 -5.40 -14.90 0.72
N TYR A 47 -5.39 -15.77 1.72
CA TYR A 47 -4.54 -15.66 2.91
C TYR A 47 -3.66 -16.90 2.98
N GLY A 48 -2.35 -16.72 3.03
CA GLY A 48 -1.38 -17.81 3.01
C GLY A 48 -1.21 -18.47 4.38
N GLY A 49 -1.14 -17.64 5.41
CA GLY A 49 -0.62 -18.04 6.72
C GLY A 49 0.86 -17.71 6.79
N ALA A 50 1.60 -18.46 7.61
CA ALA A 50 3.06 -18.41 7.58
C ALA A 50 3.63 -19.40 6.56
N GLY A 51 4.87 -19.21 6.16
CA GLY A 51 5.51 -20.03 5.11
C GLY A 51 5.84 -19.16 3.92
N ALA A 52 6.44 -19.75 2.88
CA ALA A 52 6.67 -19.08 1.61
C ALA A 52 5.56 -19.50 0.62
N ASP A 53 4.57 -18.64 0.44
CA ASP A 53 3.34 -18.95 -0.26
C ASP A 53 3.32 -18.48 -1.72
N GLN A 54 2.57 -19.18 -2.57
CA GLN A 54 2.30 -18.81 -3.96
C GLN A 54 0.82 -18.45 -4.10
N PHE A 55 0.55 -17.15 -4.26
CA PHE A 55 -0.77 -16.62 -4.55
C PHE A 55 -0.99 -16.49 -6.05
N ILE A 56 -2.01 -17.16 -6.56
CA ILE A 56 -2.42 -17.12 -7.97
C ILE A 56 -3.89 -16.68 -7.99
N GLY A 57 -4.18 -15.41 -8.27
CA GLY A 57 -5.56 -14.91 -8.25
C GLY A 57 -6.37 -15.48 -9.42
N GLY A 58 -5.96 -15.15 -10.64
CA GLY A 58 -6.55 -15.64 -11.87
C GLY A 58 -7.33 -14.54 -12.59
N VAL A 59 -8.59 -14.79 -12.93
CA VAL A 59 -9.39 -13.80 -13.67
C VAL A 59 -10.25 -12.99 -12.71
N GLY A 60 -9.93 -11.71 -12.56
CA GLY A 60 -10.79 -10.76 -11.87
C GLY A 60 -9.96 -9.65 -11.22
N TYR A 61 -10.35 -9.28 -10.01
CA TYR A 61 -9.58 -8.37 -9.17
C TYR A 61 -9.35 -9.06 -7.83
N ASP A 62 -8.16 -9.60 -7.67
CA ASP A 62 -7.78 -10.58 -6.66
C ASP A 62 -6.83 -9.97 -5.63
N GLY A 63 -6.99 -10.37 -4.38
CA GLY A 63 -6.23 -9.83 -3.25
C GLY A 63 -5.46 -10.88 -2.47
N ALA A 64 -4.19 -10.61 -2.19
CA ALA A 64 -3.43 -11.30 -1.16
C ALA A 64 -3.49 -10.51 0.15
N GLY A 65 -3.76 -11.16 1.28
CA GLY A 65 -3.95 -10.48 2.56
C GLY A 65 -3.11 -11.06 3.69
N TYR A 66 -2.73 -10.18 4.63
CA TYR A 66 -1.89 -10.49 5.79
C TYR A 66 -2.54 -10.20 7.13
N LEU A 67 -3.88 -10.15 7.17
CA LEU A 67 -4.67 -9.83 8.38
C LEU A 67 -4.47 -10.81 9.54
N ASP A 68 -3.99 -12.03 9.26
CA ASP A 68 -3.65 -13.06 10.23
C ASP A 68 -2.22 -12.95 10.77
N SER A 69 -1.42 -12.01 10.25
CA SER A 69 -0.11 -11.67 10.81
C SER A 69 -0.23 -11.15 12.24
N LYS A 70 0.75 -11.49 13.07
CA LYS A 70 0.86 -11.06 14.47
C LYS A 70 1.84 -9.90 14.67
N GLU A 71 2.40 -9.41 13.58
CA GLU A 71 3.34 -8.29 13.50
C GLU A 71 3.17 -7.57 12.16
N ALA A 72 3.79 -6.39 12.04
CA ALA A 72 3.83 -5.66 10.78
C ALA A 72 4.58 -6.45 9.70
N VAL A 73 4.10 -6.35 8.48
CA VAL A 73 4.74 -6.91 7.29
C VAL A 73 5.41 -5.80 6.48
N THR A 74 6.49 -6.17 5.80
CA THR A 74 7.07 -5.36 4.73
C THR A 74 6.89 -6.10 3.42
N ILE A 75 6.22 -5.47 2.46
CA ILE A 75 6.00 -6.00 1.12
C ILE A 75 6.85 -5.21 0.13
N ASN A 76 8.05 -5.68 -0.14
CA ASN A 76 8.93 -5.07 -1.12
C ASN A 76 8.84 -5.76 -2.50
N LEU A 77 7.97 -5.26 -3.37
CA LEU A 77 7.78 -5.83 -4.72
C LEU A 77 9.00 -5.61 -5.60
N LYS A 78 9.72 -4.53 -5.38
CA LYS A 78 10.90 -4.17 -6.18
C LYS A 78 12.05 -5.16 -6.03
N THR A 79 12.24 -5.73 -4.84
CA THR A 79 13.30 -6.72 -4.56
C THR A 79 12.77 -8.15 -4.42
N GLY A 80 11.45 -8.33 -4.21
CA GLY A 80 10.84 -9.61 -3.87
C GLY A 80 11.20 -10.11 -2.47
N VAL A 81 11.74 -9.24 -1.60
CA VAL A 81 12.12 -9.60 -0.23
C VAL A 81 11.10 -9.02 0.75
N HIS A 82 10.26 -9.89 1.28
CA HIS A 82 9.21 -9.55 2.23
C HIS A 82 9.58 -9.93 3.68
N THR A 83 8.83 -9.45 4.66
CA THR A 83 9.04 -9.77 6.09
C THR A 83 7.75 -10.22 6.78
N GLY A 84 7.89 -10.74 8.01
CA GLY A 84 6.78 -11.32 8.75
C GLY A 84 6.30 -12.59 8.08
N ILE A 85 4.99 -12.83 8.09
CA ILE A 85 4.41 -14.00 7.42
C ILE A 85 4.43 -13.90 5.89
N ALA A 86 4.75 -12.72 5.32
CA ALA A 86 4.89 -12.55 3.88
C ALA A 86 6.23 -13.08 3.32
N ALA A 87 7.17 -13.46 4.20
CA ALA A 87 8.54 -13.75 3.83
C ALA A 87 8.65 -14.96 2.88
N GLY A 88 9.04 -14.68 1.63
CA GLY A 88 9.20 -15.71 0.59
C GLY A 88 7.97 -15.86 -0.32
N ASP A 89 6.92 -15.10 -0.05
CA ASP A 89 5.69 -15.13 -0.85
C ASP A 89 5.91 -14.63 -2.27
N THR A 90 5.04 -15.11 -3.17
CA THR A 90 4.99 -14.68 -4.56
C THR A 90 3.56 -14.43 -5.00
N TYR A 91 3.39 -13.46 -5.90
CA TYR A 91 2.08 -13.01 -6.37
C TYR A 91 2.00 -13.13 -7.89
N THR A 92 0.98 -13.82 -8.38
CA THR A 92 0.68 -13.96 -9.81
C THR A 92 -0.79 -13.65 -10.02
N ASP A 93 -1.10 -12.76 -10.97
CA ASP A 93 -2.47 -12.32 -11.24
C ASP A 93 -3.15 -11.85 -9.93
N ILE A 94 -2.46 -11.00 -9.17
CA ILE A 94 -2.95 -10.35 -7.95
C ILE A 94 -2.89 -8.84 -8.19
N GLU A 95 -4.00 -8.16 -7.91
CA GLU A 95 -4.13 -6.73 -8.13
C GLU A 95 -4.04 -5.91 -6.84
N VAL A 96 -4.28 -6.52 -5.68
CA VAL A 96 -4.19 -5.84 -4.38
C VAL A 96 -3.42 -6.66 -3.34
N ILE A 97 -2.56 -5.98 -2.59
CA ILE A 97 -1.98 -6.54 -1.36
C ILE A 97 -2.53 -5.76 -0.17
N ARG A 98 -3.17 -6.50 0.74
CA ARG A 98 -3.65 -5.99 2.02
C ARG A 98 -2.67 -6.32 3.14
N GLY A 99 -2.28 -5.29 3.88
CA GLY A 99 -1.48 -5.36 5.09
C GLY A 99 -2.12 -6.14 6.24
N SER A 100 -1.41 -6.11 7.35
CA SER A 100 -1.77 -6.66 8.64
C SER A 100 -2.66 -5.68 9.45
N ASN A 101 -2.73 -5.91 10.76
CA ASN A 101 -3.36 -4.98 11.71
C ASN A 101 -2.33 -4.10 12.43
N PHE A 102 -1.12 -4.02 11.89
CA PHE A 102 0.01 -3.28 12.44
C PHE A 102 0.55 -2.32 11.39
N ASN A 103 1.52 -1.50 11.76
CA ASN A 103 2.10 -0.49 10.88
C ASN A 103 2.97 -1.12 9.79
N ASP A 104 2.40 -1.35 8.62
CA ASP A 104 3.05 -2.04 7.52
C ASP A 104 3.87 -1.10 6.63
N THR A 105 4.73 -1.69 5.80
CA THR A 105 5.49 -0.96 4.78
C THR A 105 5.39 -1.65 3.43
N PHE A 106 4.99 -0.90 2.40
CA PHE A 106 4.93 -1.37 1.02
C PHE A 106 5.98 -0.64 0.18
N VAL A 107 6.67 -1.36 -0.70
CA VAL A 107 7.58 -0.76 -1.69
C VAL A 107 7.08 -1.14 -3.07
N GLY A 108 6.63 -0.14 -3.83
CA GLY A 108 6.14 -0.31 -5.20
C GLY A 108 7.26 -0.63 -6.19
N ASP A 109 6.90 -1.22 -7.31
CA ASP A 109 7.80 -1.60 -8.41
C ASP A 109 7.37 -1.03 -9.77
N GLY A 110 6.30 -0.22 -9.81
CA GLY A 110 5.70 0.32 -11.03
C GLY A 110 4.83 -0.67 -11.80
N GLY A 111 4.53 -1.84 -11.22
CA GLY A 111 3.65 -2.85 -11.78
C GLY A 111 2.15 -2.56 -11.65
N GLY A 112 1.77 -1.47 -10.98
CA GLY A 112 0.37 -1.09 -10.76
C GLY A 112 -0.35 -1.89 -9.68
N MET A 113 0.38 -2.43 -8.70
CA MET A 113 -0.22 -3.10 -7.53
C MET A 113 -0.96 -2.09 -6.65
N ASP A 114 -2.18 -2.42 -6.25
CA ASP A 114 -2.91 -1.64 -5.25
C ASP A 114 -2.45 -2.04 -3.84
N PHE A 115 -2.31 -1.06 -2.96
CA PHE A 115 -1.91 -1.26 -1.57
C PHE A 115 -3.05 -0.86 -0.63
N ASP A 116 -3.50 -1.83 0.17
CA ASP A 116 -4.48 -1.64 1.25
C ASP A 116 -3.76 -1.79 2.59
N GLY A 117 -3.52 -0.69 3.31
CA GLY A 117 -2.78 -0.71 4.57
C GLY A 117 -3.45 -1.55 5.67
N GLY A 118 -4.77 -1.71 5.61
CA GLY A 118 -5.50 -2.40 6.66
C GLY A 118 -5.68 -1.51 7.89
N ALA A 119 -5.21 -1.96 9.05
CA ALA A 119 -5.28 -1.20 10.28
C ALA A 119 -3.87 -0.91 10.78
N GLY A 120 -3.62 0.30 11.25
CA GLY A 120 -2.29 0.69 11.66
C GLY A 120 -2.00 2.11 11.19
N VAL A 121 -0.72 2.44 11.12
CA VAL A 121 -0.20 3.59 10.39
C VAL A 121 0.72 3.03 9.32
N ASP A 122 0.21 3.00 8.09
CA ASP A 122 0.83 2.24 7.02
C ASP A 122 1.60 3.15 6.07
N THR A 123 2.75 2.66 5.59
CA THR A 123 3.68 3.43 4.76
C THR A 123 3.82 2.83 3.38
N VAL A 124 3.79 3.65 2.34
CA VAL A 124 4.27 3.27 1.01
C VAL A 124 5.55 4.04 0.71
N ASP A 125 6.61 3.30 0.40
CA ASP A 125 7.96 3.81 0.17
C ASP A 125 8.33 3.73 -1.32
N TYR A 126 8.52 4.90 -1.93
CA TYR A 126 8.98 5.08 -3.30
C TYR A 126 10.40 5.65 -3.39
N SER A 127 11.17 5.65 -2.29
CA SER A 127 12.54 6.17 -2.25
C SER A 127 13.50 5.49 -3.23
N GLY A 128 13.18 4.23 -3.62
CA GLY A 128 13.89 3.48 -4.64
C GLY A 128 13.51 3.84 -6.09
N SER A 129 12.51 4.70 -6.31
CA SER A 129 12.03 5.06 -7.65
C SER A 129 13.09 5.85 -8.40
N THR A 130 13.30 5.50 -9.68
CA THR A 130 14.32 6.14 -10.53
C THR A 130 13.81 7.38 -11.26
N VAL A 131 12.56 7.77 -11.00
CA VAL A 131 11.90 8.99 -11.50
C VAL A 131 10.92 9.48 -10.44
N ALA A 132 10.44 10.72 -10.61
CA ALA A 132 9.44 11.30 -9.75
C ALA A 132 8.13 10.50 -9.75
N VAL A 133 7.46 10.49 -8.60
CA VAL A 133 6.16 9.86 -8.36
C VAL A 133 5.10 10.91 -8.04
N ASN A 134 3.87 10.64 -8.46
CA ASN A 134 2.71 11.42 -8.09
C ASN A 134 1.65 10.50 -7.51
N VAL A 135 1.36 10.69 -6.24
CA VAL A 135 0.48 9.82 -5.46
C VAL A 135 -0.43 10.63 -4.55
N ASN A 136 -1.57 10.03 -4.20
CA ASN A 136 -2.58 10.66 -3.37
C ASN A 136 -2.96 9.75 -2.21
N VAL A 137 -2.76 10.27 -1.01
CA VAL A 137 -3.23 9.70 0.25
C VAL A 137 -4.60 10.32 0.59
N ARG A 138 -5.68 9.53 0.58
CA ARG A 138 -7.06 10.03 0.83
C ARG A 138 -7.94 9.02 1.56
N LEU A 139 -9.09 9.47 2.05
CA LEU A 139 -10.07 8.56 2.66
C LEU A 139 -10.67 7.64 1.59
N GLY A 140 -10.60 6.33 1.85
CA GLY A 140 -11.03 5.29 0.91
C GLY A 140 -10.01 5.02 -0.18
N ALA A 141 -10.46 4.49 -1.32
CA ALA A 141 -9.59 4.23 -2.45
C ALA A 141 -9.02 5.53 -3.03
N GLY A 142 -7.69 5.53 -3.22
CA GLY A 142 -6.92 6.58 -3.85
C GLY A 142 -7.31 6.88 -5.30
N THR A 143 -6.54 7.76 -5.93
CA THR A 143 -6.46 7.84 -7.39
C THR A 143 -5.24 7.05 -7.84
N PRO A 144 -5.24 6.45 -9.05
CA PRO A 144 -4.06 5.78 -9.57
C PRO A 144 -2.84 6.71 -9.53
N GLY A 145 -1.75 6.21 -8.93
CA GLY A 145 -0.46 6.87 -8.95
C GLY A 145 0.09 6.95 -10.37
N THR A 146 0.97 7.91 -10.60
CA THR A 146 1.67 8.07 -11.88
C THR A 146 3.15 8.31 -11.65
N GLY A 147 3.97 7.84 -12.59
CA GLY A 147 5.42 7.99 -12.55
C GLY A 147 6.12 6.90 -11.74
N GLY A 148 7.17 6.34 -12.34
CA GLY A 148 8.10 5.44 -11.68
C GLY A 148 7.44 4.25 -11.00
N ASP A 149 7.86 4.00 -9.77
CA ASP A 149 7.37 2.87 -8.97
C ASP A 149 5.90 3.01 -8.53
N ALA A 150 5.30 4.19 -8.68
CA ALA A 150 3.91 4.46 -8.31
C ALA A 150 2.91 4.27 -9.46
N GLU A 151 3.38 4.04 -10.69
CA GLU A 151 2.53 3.98 -11.88
C GLU A 151 1.40 2.96 -11.69
N GLY A 152 0.16 3.42 -11.87
CA GLY A 152 -1.05 2.59 -11.77
C GLY A 152 -1.51 2.24 -10.36
N SER A 153 -0.67 2.39 -9.34
CA SER A 153 -0.93 1.91 -7.98
C SER A 153 -1.99 2.75 -7.27
N ILE A 154 -3.00 2.13 -6.67
CA ILE A 154 -4.01 2.81 -5.84
C ILE A 154 -3.72 2.56 -4.37
N LEU A 155 -3.65 3.65 -3.59
CA LEU A 155 -3.42 3.59 -2.15
C LEU A 155 -4.75 3.65 -1.39
N THR A 156 -5.00 2.68 -0.51
CA THR A 156 -6.17 2.61 0.37
C THR A 156 -5.71 2.39 1.80
N GLY A 157 -6.23 3.16 2.75
CA GLY A 157 -5.83 3.00 4.16
C GLY A 157 -4.33 3.18 4.39
N ILE A 158 -3.68 4.04 3.60
CA ILE A 158 -2.27 4.42 3.76
C ILE A 158 -2.25 5.79 4.42
N GLU A 159 -1.38 5.98 5.41
CA GLU A 159 -1.23 7.27 6.11
C GLU A 159 0.11 7.93 5.80
N ALA A 160 1.12 7.16 5.41
CA ALA A 160 2.46 7.66 5.14
C ALA A 160 2.93 7.33 3.73
N VAL A 161 3.55 8.31 3.08
CA VAL A 161 4.24 8.12 1.80
C VAL A 161 5.64 8.71 1.88
N ILE A 162 6.60 7.95 1.38
CA ILE A 162 7.97 8.40 1.12
C ILE A 162 8.15 8.48 -0.40
N GLY A 163 8.52 9.66 -0.89
CA GLY A 163 8.83 9.96 -2.27
C GLY A 163 10.19 9.44 -2.70
N SER A 164 10.51 9.73 -3.95
CA SER A 164 11.75 9.40 -4.62
C SER A 164 12.86 10.43 -4.33
N ALA A 165 13.95 10.39 -5.10
CA ALA A 165 14.99 11.43 -5.08
C ALA A 165 14.79 12.50 -6.17
N PHE A 166 13.58 12.59 -6.72
CA PHE A 166 13.22 13.47 -7.82
C PHE A 166 11.97 14.27 -7.46
N ASN A 167 11.66 15.29 -8.27
CA ASN A 167 10.57 16.23 -8.05
C ASN A 167 9.18 15.57 -7.99
N ASP A 168 8.78 15.15 -6.81
CA ASP A 168 7.56 14.40 -6.55
C ASP A 168 6.35 15.31 -6.38
N VAL A 169 5.18 14.71 -6.53
CA VAL A 169 3.90 15.35 -6.17
C VAL A 169 3.16 14.47 -5.18
N LEU A 170 3.27 14.81 -3.91
CA LEU A 170 2.64 14.06 -2.82
C LEU A 170 1.37 14.80 -2.39
N SER A 171 0.23 14.20 -2.70
CA SER A 171 -1.07 14.79 -2.39
C SER A 171 -1.71 14.14 -1.19
N ALA A 172 -2.42 14.92 -0.38
CA ALA A 172 -3.22 14.37 0.68
C ALA A 172 -4.60 15.03 0.79
N GLY A 173 -5.63 14.18 0.84
CA GLY A 173 -7.03 14.54 0.97
C GLY A 173 -7.86 14.35 -0.31
N PRO A 174 -9.18 14.55 -0.21
CA PRO A 174 -9.87 15.12 0.94
C PRO A 174 -10.06 14.14 2.10
N TYR A 175 -9.69 14.57 3.32
CA TYR A 175 -10.00 13.88 4.58
C TYR A 175 -10.86 14.76 5.47
N THR A 176 -11.80 14.14 6.18
CA THR A 176 -12.66 14.84 7.14
C THR A 176 -12.30 14.55 8.61
N ILE A 177 -11.59 13.46 8.91
CA ILE A 177 -11.34 13.01 10.29
C ILE A 177 -9.96 12.37 10.55
N VAL A 178 -9.13 12.13 9.53
CA VAL A 178 -7.86 11.41 9.73
C VAL A 178 -6.79 12.36 10.28
N THR A 179 -6.24 12.00 11.44
CA THR A 179 -5.08 12.64 12.05
C THR A 179 -3.88 11.72 11.88
N GLY A 180 -2.79 12.21 11.28
CA GLY A 180 -1.53 11.45 11.22
C GLY A 180 -0.96 11.21 9.83
N VAL A 181 -1.47 11.88 8.78
CA VAL A 181 -0.86 11.78 7.45
C VAL A 181 0.58 12.30 7.50
N ARG A 182 1.51 11.51 6.93
CA ARG A 182 2.92 11.85 6.78
C ARG A 182 3.31 11.84 5.30
N LEU A 183 3.94 12.89 4.83
CA LEU A 183 4.48 12.99 3.48
C LEU A 183 5.97 13.34 3.58
N GLU A 184 6.83 12.56 2.96
CA GLU A 184 8.27 12.80 2.88
C GLU A 184 8.67 12.81 1.41
N GLY A 185 9.10 13.94 0.87
CA GLY A 185 9.44 14.14 -0.55
C GLY A 185 10.78 13.51 -0.88
N GLY A 186 11.80 13.84 -0.10
CA GLY A 186 13.12 13.23 -0.22
C GLY A 186 14.14 14.23 -0.72
N SER A 187 14.57 14.09 -1.97
CA SER A 187 15.37 15.09 -2.68
C SER A 187 14.67 15.43 -3.98
N GLY A 188 15.03 16.54 -4.62
CA GLY A 188 14.26 17.09 -5.73
C GLY A 188 13.47 18.32 -5.28
N ASP A 189 12.89 19.02 -6.25
CA ASP A 189 11.97 20.12 -5.95
C ASP A 189 10.54 19.56 -5.83
N ASP A 190 10.09 19.28 -4.62
CA ASP A 190 8.87 18.53 -4.34
C ASP A 190 7.64 19.42 -4.15
N ILE A 191 6.47 18.85 -4.43
CA ILE A 191 5.17 19.52 -4.24
C ILE A 191 4.29 18.70 -3.30
N TYR A 192 3.90 19.31 -2.19
CA TYR A 192 2.91 18.78 -1.26
C TYR A 192 1.55 19.44 -1.48
N SER A 193 0.58 18.70 -2.01
CA SER A 193 -0.76 19.23 -2.26
C SER A 193 -1.74 18.83 -1.14
N ILE A 194 -2.10 19.79 -0.30
CA ILE A 194 -2.92 19.58 0.90
C ILE A 194 -4.36 20.02 0.66
N GLY A 195 -5.24 19.03 0.47
CA GLY A 195 -6.68 19.19 0.24
C GLY A 195 -7.56 18.83 1.44
N MET A 196 -7.07 19.03 2.67
CA MET A 196 -7.79 18.69 3.90
C MET A 196 -7.69 19.80 4.95
N GLY A 197 -8.62 19.81 5.92
CA GLY A 197 -8.67 20.83 6.99
C GLY A 197 -7.59 20.69 8.08
N TYR A 198 -6.67 19.74 7.92
CA TYR A 198 -5.54 19.46 8.80
C TYR A 198 -4.23 19.56 8.02
N THR A 199 -3.13 19.87 8.69
CA THR A 199 -1.81 19.89 8.05
C THR A 199 -1.12 18.54 8.28
N PRO A 200 -0.78 17.78 7.23
CA PRO A 200 0.05 16.60 7.35
C PRO A 200 1.40 16.91 7.99
N THR A 201 2.04 15.88 8.55
CA THR A 201 3.46 15.97 8.89
C THR A 201 4.25 15.89 7.59
N ILE A 202 4.84 17.02 7.18
CA ILE A 202 5.71 17.10 6.01
C ILE A 202 7.15 16.99 6.49
N ILE A 203 7.97 16.20 5.80
CA ILE A 203 9.37 15.98 6.14
C ILE A 203 10.25 16.21 4.93
N GLU A 204 11.22 17.10 5.12
CA GLU A 204 12.17 17.48 4.08
C GLU A 204 13.62 17.42 4.55
N GLN A 205 14.47 16.95 3.65
CA GLN A 205 15.92 16.88 3.88
C GLN A 205 16.55 18.27 3.71
N ALA A 206 17.58 18.55 4.50
CA ALA A 206 18.32 19.81 4.34
C ALA A 206 19.05 19.82 3.00
N GLY A 207 18.69 20.77 2.12
CA GLY A 207 19.22 20.82 0.75
C GLY A 207 18.61 19.78 -0.20
N GLY A 208 17.40 19.27 0.12
CA GLY A 208 16.62 18.37 -0.72
C GLY A 208 16.23 19.01 -2.07
N GLY A 209 15.86 20.28 -2.07
CA GLY A 209 15.57 21.06 -3.28
C GLY A 209 14.91 22.39 -2.91
N ASN A 210 14.04 22.88 -3.78
CA ASN A 210 13.14 24.01 -3.52
C ASN A 210 11.70 23.53 -3.41
N ASP A 211 11.26 23.29 -2.20
CA ASP A 211 10.03 22.54 -1.95
C ASP A 211 8.82 23.46 -1.75
N GLU A 212 7.66 22.99 -2.18
CA GLU A 212 6.41 23.76 -2.14
C GLU A 212 5.26 23.02 -1.46
N VAL A 213 4.68 23.66 -0.46
CA VAL A 213 3.39 23.26 0.11
C VAL A 213 2.27 24.08 -0.54
N ARG A 214 1.32 23.39 -1.15
CA ARG A 214 0.10 23.96 -1.74
C ARG A 214 -1.10 23.59 -0.88
N VAL A 215 -1.85 24.58 -0.40
CA VAL A 215 -3.01 24.38 0.48
C VAL A 215 -4.27 24.84 -0.23
N SER A 216 -5.18 23.91 -0.51
CA SER A 216 -6.49 24.19 -1.13
C SER A 216 -7.66 24.22 -0.14
N VAL A 217 -7.45 23.70 1.07
CA VAL A 217 -8.41 23.78 2.18
C VAL A 217 -7.71 24.41 3.37
N ILE A 218 -8.21 25.56 3.82
CA ILE A 218 -7.58 26.29 4.93
C ILE A 218 -7.76 25.51 6.23
N ASN A 219 -6.64 25.16 6.87
CA ASN A 219 -6.62 24.70 8.25
C ASN A 219 -6.96 25.89 9.19
N PRO A 220 -8.06 25.83 9.99
CA PRO A 220 -8.44 26.90 10.91
C PRO A 220 -7.41 27.18 12.01
N SER A 221 -6.56 26.19 12.32
CA SER A 221 -5.45 26.31 13.28
C SER A 221 -4.14 26.79 12.63
N GLY A 222 -4.17 27.11 11.32
CA GLY A 222 -3.01 27.53 10.54
C GLY A 222 -2.25 26.37 9.92
N THR A 223 -1.54 26.65 8.83
CA THR A 223 -0.59 25.72 8.21
C THR A 223 0.80 26.05 8.74
N ILE A 224 1.48 25.07 9.34
CA ILE A 224 2.87 25.21 9.76
C ILE A 224 3.74 24.57 8.68
N LEU A 225 4.71 25.31 8.16
CA LEU A 225 5.70 24.76 7.26
C LEU A 225 6.65 23.85 8.02
N ALA A 226 6.97 22.71 7.42
CA ALA A 226 8.08 21.89 7.87
C ALA A 226 9.40 22.66 7.73
N ALA A 227 10.42 22.26 8.48
CA ALA A 227 11.77 22.73 8.24
C ALA A 227 12.17 22.38 6.80
N ASN A 228 12.97 23.25 6.16
CA ASN A 228 13.47 23.09 4.79
C ASN A 228 12.40 23.14 3.68
N VAL A 229 11.20 23.67 3.95
CA VAL A 229 10.26 24.03 2.89
C VAL A 229 10.45 25.51 2.51
N GLU A 230 10.69 25.77 1.23
CA GLU A 230 10.98 27.12 0.72
C GLU A 230 9.73 27.92 0.35
N ARG A 231 8.60 27.26 0.08
CA ARG A 231 7.38 27.93 -0.41
C ARG A 231 6.09 27.39 0.19
N LEU A 232 5.20 28.31 0.59
CA LEU A 232 3.81 28.05 0.92
C LEU A 232 2.90 28.82 -0.03
N THR A 233 2.01 28.12 -0.72
CA THR A 233 1.02 28.69 -1.64
C THR A 233 -0.37 28.28 -1.20
N TYR A 234 -1.28 29.25 -1.07
CA TYR A 234 -2.71 28.98 -0.94
C TYR A 234 -3.33 29.02 -2.34
N VAL A 235 -3.99 27.93 -2.75
CA VAL A 235 -4.56 27.74 -4.10
C VAL A 235 -6.07 27.60 -4.07
#